data_AF-A0A5C3P0J6-F1
#
_entry.id   AF-A0A5C3P0J6-F1
#
_cell.length_a   1.000
_cell.length_b   1.000
_cell.length_c   1.000
_cell.angle_alpha   90.00
_cell.angle_beta   90.00
_cell.angle_gamma   90.00
#
_symmetry.space_group_name_H-M   'P 1'
#
loop_
_entity.id
_entity.type
_entity.pdbx_description
1 polymer ?
#
loop_
_entity_poly.entity_id
_entity_poly.type
_entity_poly.pdbx_seq_one_letter_code
_entity_poly.pdbx_strand_id
1 'polypeptide(L)'
;MSQYTFRLNTKPTYSERMTEARSELRRIIKEQLCGITNDRNAAMGWSRKAYMKNVVQRYRVRIEGWPLNEVPFRNLSDVSNLPKLELLLRGWKEGTIRFAPITEAQYAAMVADPSPWIGTPEPAAEGAEPAESED
;
A
#
# COMPACT_ATOMS: atom_id res chain seq x y z
N MET A 1 31.64 19.11 34.30
CA MET A 1 30.24 19.59 34.25
C MET A 1 29.71 19.36 32.85
N SER A 2 28.99 18.26 32.60
CA SER A 2 28.49 17.90 31.27
C SER A 2 26.97 17.97 31.20
N GLN A 3 26.52 18.91 30.35
CA GLN A 3 25.27 19.03 29.61
C GLN A 3 24.14 18.04 29.92
N TYR A 4 23.02 18.57 30.40
CA TYR A 4 21.69 18.06 30.07
C TYR A 4 20.77 19.27 29.87
N THR A 5 20.70 19.77 28.63
CA THR A 5 19.62 20.66 28.23
C THR A 5 18.36 19.82 28.11
N PHE A 6 17.50 19.94 29.13
CA PHE A 6 16.11 19.46 29.10
C PHE A 6 15.47 19.90 27.79
N ARG A 7 15.13 18.94 26.92
CA ARG A 7 14.35 19.25 25.72
C ARG A 7 12.97 19.66 26.18
N LEU A 8 12.66 20.93 25.96
CA LEU A 8 11.36 21.56 26.14
C LEU A 8 10.29 20.65 25.53
N ASN A 9 9.25 20.38 26.33
CA ASN A 9 8.02 19.71 25.93
C ASN A 9 7.27 20.58 24.92
N THR A 10 7.82 20.68 23.70
CA THR A 10 7.23 21.39 22.58
C THR A 10 6.26 20.41 21.95
N LYS A 11 5.00 20.83 21.77
CA LYS A 11 4.01 20.03 21.04
C LYS A 11 4.68 19.53 19.75
N PRO A 12 4.54 18.23 19.40
CA PRO A 12 5.28 17.65 18.29
C PRO A 12 5.05 18.51 17.05
N THR A 13 6.16 19.01 16.51
CA THR A 13 6.19 19.84 15.32
C THR A 13 5.58 19.08 14.15
N TYR A 14 5.09 19.79 13.14
CA TYR A 14 4.45 19.17 11.98
C TYR A 14 5.35 18.11 11.32
N SER A 15 6.66 18.34 11.26
CA SER A 15 7.66 17.38 10.77
C SER A 15 7.82 16.14 11.65
N GLU A 16 7.76 16.28 12.99
CA GLU A 16 7.80 15.16 13.93
C GLU A 16 6.55 14.29 13.77
N ARG A 17 5.36 14.90 13.72
CA ARG A 17 4.10 14.18 13.46
C ARG A 17 4.12 13.42 12.13
N MET A 18 4.66 14.04 11.08
CA MET A 18 4.84 13.36 9.80
C MET A 18 5.83 12.20 9.87
N THR A 19 6.91 12.34 10.64
CA THR A 19 7.92 11.28 10.80
C THR A 19 7.35 10.11 11.59
N GLU A 20 6.55 10.40 12.61
CA GLU A 20 5.82 9.42 13.40
C GLU A 20 4.78 8.68 12.55
N ALA A 21 3.92 9.42 11.83
CA ALA A 21 2.92 8.84 10.93
C ALA A 21 3.55 7.93 9.86
N ARG A 22 4.70 8.34 9.28
CA ARG A 22 5.45 7.50 8.34
C ARG A 22 6.02 6.25 8.99
N SER A 23 6.53 6.36 10.21
CA SER A 23 7.09 5.21 10.94
C SER A 23 5.99 4.21 11.29
N GLU A 24 4.85 4.70 11.74
CA GLU A 24 3.68 3.88 12.04
C GLU A 24 3.13 3.19 10.79
N LEU A 25 2.98 3.94 9.68
CA LEU A 25 2.62 3.39 8.37
C LEU A 25 3.57 2.27 7.94
N ARG A 26 4.88 2.50 8.00
CA ARG A 26 5.88 1.48 7.65
C ARG A 26 5.77 0.24 8.52
N ARG A 27 5.50 0.42 9.82
CA ARG A 27 5.31 -0.68 10.76
C ARG A 27 4.12 -1.54 10.37
N ILE A 28 2.94 -0.93 10.19
CA ILE A 28 1.70 -1.63 9.85
C ILE A 28 1.82 -2.33 8.49
N ILE A 29 2.35 -1.64 7.48
CA ILE A 29 2.50 -2.19 6.13
C ILE A 29 3.46 -3.37 6.14
N LYS A 30 4.59 -3.26 6.85
CA LYS A 30 5.54 -4.37 6.98
C LYS A 30 4.92 -5.54 7.74
N GLU A 31 4.22 -5.28 8.84
CA GLU A 31 3.57 -6.31 9.65
C GLU A 31 2.53 -7.08 8.84
N GLN A 32 1.65 -6.37 8.11
CA GLN A 32 0.67 -7.01 7.24
C GLN A 32 1.31 -7.77 6.08
N LEU A 33 2.35 -7.20 5.45
CA LEU A 33 3.07 -7.87 4.37
C LEU A 33 3.73 -9.16 4.87
N CYS A 34 4.48 -9.10 5.97
CA CYS A 34 5.10 -10.30 6.55
C CYS A 34 4.04 -11.32 6.99
N GLY A 35 2.89 -10.87 7.48
CA GLY A 35 1.78 -11.73 7.88
C GLY A 35 1.19 -12.51 6.71
N ILE A 36 0.92 -11.84 5.58
CA ILE A 36 0.33 -12.49 4.39
C ILE A 36 1.35 -13.35 3.63
N THR A 37 2.62 -12.92 3.56
CA THR A 37 3.66 -13.66 2.83
C THR A 37 4.33 -14.75 3.65
N ASN A 38 4.09 -14.77 4.97
CA ASN A 38 4.81 -15.59 5.95
C ASN A 38 6.34 -15.41 5.90
N ASP A 39 6.84 -14.32 5.32
CA ASP A 39 8.26 -14.00 5.17
C ASP A 39 8.60 -12.76 5.99
N ARG A 40 9.39 -12.94 7.07
CA ARG A 40 9.81 -11.87 7.98
C ARG A 40 10.76 -10.86 7.34
N ASN A 41 11.39 -11.23 6.22
CA ASN A 41 12.29 -10.40 5.44
C ASN A 41 11.60 -9.72 4.26
N ALA A 42 10.28 -9.88 4.12
CA ALA A 42 9.52 -9.19 3.08
C ALA A 42 9.70 -7.67 3.23
N ALA A 43 10.12 -7.04 2.14
CA ALA A 43 10.37 -5.62 2.07
C ALA A 43 9.48 -4.99 1.01
N MET A 44 8.87 -3.86 1.36
CA MET A 44 7.98 -3.13 0.47
C MET A 44 8.77 -2.43 -0.64
N GLY A 45 8.39 -2.65 -1.90
CA GLY A 45 8.88 -1.89 -3.04
C GLY A 45 7.96 -0.70 -3.32
N TRP A 46 8.43 0.53 -3.10
CA TRP A 46 7.62 1.74 -3.34
C TRP A 46 7.66 2.26 -4.78
N SER A 47 8.49 1.66 -5.63
CA SER A 47 8.48 1.94 -7.07
C SER A 47 7.65 0.88 -7.78
N ARG A 48 6.98 1.26 -8.86
CA ARG A 48 6.18 0.35 -9.69
C ARG A 48 6.93 -0.94 -10.05
N LYS A 49 8.18 -0.81 -10.51
CA LYS A 49 9.06 -1.94 -10.86
C LYS A 49 9.43 -2.80 -9.64
N ALA A 50 9.80 -2.18 -8.52
CA ALA A 50 10.17 -2.92 -7.32
C ALA A 50 8.95 -3.61 -6.68
N TYR A 51 7.80 -2.96 -6.70
CA TYR A 51 6.54 -3.53 -6.22
C TYR A 51 6.16 -4.78 -7.03
N MET A 52 6.14 -4.67 -8.35
CA MET A 52 5.89 -5.83 -9.21
C MET A 52 6.85 -6.98 -8.92
N LYS A 53 8.16 -6.72 -8.90
CA LYS A 53 9.16 -7.78 -8.78
C LYS A 53 9.19 -8.39 -7.37
N ASN A 54 9.20 -7.55 -6.34
CA ASN A 54 9.46 -8.00 -4.97
C ASN A 54 8.19 -8.38 -4.21
N VAL A 55 7.02 -7.84 -4.60
CA VAL A 55 5.76 -8.09 -3.90
C VAL A 55 4.86 -8.99 -4.76
N VAL A 56 4.52 -8.54 -5.96
CA VAL A 56 3.56 -9.25 -6.84
C VAL A 56 4.15 -10.56 -7.37
N GLN A 57 5.28 -10.54 -8.06
CA GLN A 57 5.88 -11.72 -8.68
C GLN A 57 6.39 -12.73 -7.64
N ARG A 58 7.02 -12.22 -6.57
CA ARG A 58 7.65 -13.06 -5.55
C ARG A 58 6.64 -13.72 -4.61
N TYR A 59 5.66 -12.96 -4.12
CA TYR A 59 4.75 -13.44 -3.08
C TYR A 59 3.31 -13.60 -3.56
N ARG A 60 2.99 -13.20 -4.79
CA ARG A 60 1.62 -13.26 -5.34
C ARG A 60 0.62 -12.53 -4.44
N VAL A 61 0.98 -11.33 -4.03
CA VAL A 61 0.09 -10.44 -3.26
C VAL A 61 -0.02 -9.06 -3.91
N ARG A 62 -1.19 -8.42 -3.80
CA ARG A 62 -1.47 -7.05 -4.24
C ARG A 62 -2.02 -6.19 -3.10
N ILE A 63 -2.00 -4.87 -3.26
CA ILE A 63 -2.69 -3.94 -2.36
C ILE A 63 -4.06 -3.64 -2.94
N GLU A 64 -5.10 -3.86 -2.15
CA GLU A 64 -6.46 -3.47 -2.48
C GLU A 64 -6.85 -2.20 -1.73
N GLY A 65 -7.71 -1.39 -2.36
CA GLY A 65 -8.33 -0.22 -1.72
C GLY A 65 -7.41 1.00 -1.53
N TRP A 66 -6.23 1.02 -2.15
CA TRP A 66 -5.35 2.18 -2.10
C TRP A 66 -5.96 3.39 -2.82
N PRO A 67 -6.02 4.57 -2.19
CA PRO A 67 -6.65 5.76 -2.75
C PRO A 67 -5.72 6.48 -3.75
N LEU A 68 -5.54 5.92 -4.96
CA LEU A 68 -4.68 6.47 -6.00
C LEU A 68 -5.05 7.91 -6.40
N ASN A 69 -6.33 8.27 -6.31
CA ASN A 69 -6.84 9.62 -6.60
C ASN A 69 -6.29 10.68 -5.64
N GLU A 70 -6.02 10.30 -4.39
CA GLU A 70 -5.56 11.24 -3.36
C GLU A 70 -4.06 11.15 -3.13
N VAL A 71 -3.53 9.92 -3.11
CA VAL A 71 -2.13 9.64 -2.78
C VAL A 71 -1.49 8.78 -3.86
N PRO A 72 -0.59 9.35 -4.67
CA PRO A 72 0.11 8.58 -5.70
C PRO A 72 0.96 7.49 -5.04
N PHE A 73 0.99 6.31 -5.65
CA PHE A 73 1.79 5.20 -5.16
C PHE A 73 3.29 5.46 -5.36
N ARG A 74 3.92 6.06 -4.35
CA ARG A 74 5.35 6.40 -4.29
C ARG A 74 5.87 6.17 -2.88
N ASN A 75 7.16 6.40 -2.67
CA ASN A 75 7.76 6.24 -1.34
C ASN A 75 7.08 7.20 -0.34
N LEU A 76 6.76 6.70 0.85
CA LEU A 76 6.15 7.50 1.92
C LEU A 76 7.02 8.71 2.34
N SER A 77 8.32 8.66 2.09
CA SER A 77 9.22 9.82 2.29
C SER A 77 8.93 10.95 1.29
N ASP A 78 8.48 10.63 0.08
CA ASP A 78 8.19 11.62 -0.97
C ASP A 78 6.80 12.26 -0.79
N VAL A 79 5.95 11.67 0.05
CA VAL A 79 4.64 12.23 0.41
C VAL A 79 4.85 13.29 1.49
N SER A 80 4.83 14.57 1.10
CA SER A 80 5.05 15.72 1.99
C SER A 80 3.79 16.25 2.70
N ASN A 81 2.64 15.60 2.51
CA ASN A 81 1.37 16.01 3.11
C ASN A 81 0.97 15.11 4.28
N LEU A 82 0.90 15.67 5.49
CA LEU A 82 0.43 14.95 6.68
C LEU A 82 -1.00 14.40 6.52
N PRO A 83 -1.98 15.16 6.00
CA PRO A 83 -3.34 14.63 5.85
C PRO A 83 -3.40 13.39 4.94
N LYS A 84 -2.56 13.34 3.92
CA LYS A 84 -2.45 12.18 3.01
C LYS A 84 -1.88 10.96 3.72
N LEU A 85 -0.88 11.16 4.58
CA LEU A 85 -0.30 10.08 5.40
C LEU A 85 -1.32 9.57 6.42
N GLU A 86 -2.05 10.48 7.08
CA GLU A 86 -3.12 10.12 8.02
C GLU A 86 -4.25 9.36 7.34
N LEU A 87 -4.63 9.73 6.12
CA LEU A 87 -5.63 9.02 5.34
C LEU A 87 -5.18 7.59 5.02
N LEU A 88 -3.94 7.42 4.56
CA LEU A 88 -3.37 6.09 4.37
C LEU A 88 -3.36 5.30 5.69
N LEU A 89 -2.91 5.92 6.78
CA LEU A 89 -2.81 5.27 8.08
C LEU A 89 -4.17 4.79 8.55
N ARG A 90 -5.20 5.63 8.40
CA ARG A 90 -6.59 5.29 8.68
C ARG A 90 -7.06 4.13 7.80
N GLY A 91 -6.82 4.19 6.49
CA GLY A 91 -7.19 3.12 5.57
C GLY A 91 -6.56 1.76 5.91
N TRP A 92 -5.29 1.75 6.33
CA TRP A 92 -4.60 0.53 6.80
C TRP A 92 -5.13 0.03 8.15
N LYS A 93 -5.54 0.93 9.06
CA LYS A 93 -6.12 0.58 10.36
C LYS A 93 -7.55 0.06 10.25
N GLU A 94 -8.35 0.68 9.38
CA GLU A 94 -9.75 0.29 9.11
C GLU A 94 -9.83 -0.97 8.23
N GLY A 95 -8.74 -1.35 7.55
CA GLY A 95 -8.70 -2.50 6.65
C GLY A 95 -9.25 -2.21 5.25
N THR A 96 -9.62 -0.96 4.96
CA THR A 96 -9.94 -0.46 3.62
C THR A 96 -8.76 -0.64 2.68
N ILE A 97 -7.55 -0.40 3.19
CA ILE A 97 -6.29 -0.72 2.50
C ILE A 97 -5.73 -1.99 3.12
N ARG A 98 -5.56 -3.03 2.32
CA ARG A 98 -5.03 -4.32 2.78
C ARG A 98 -4.23 -5.01 1.70
N PHE A 99 -3.37 -5.94 2.12
CA PHE A 99 -2.79 -6.90 1.19
C PHE A 99 -3.77 -8.04 0.95
N ALA A 100 -3.95 -8.40 -0.32
CA ALA A 100 -4.75 -9.53 -0.74
C ALA A 100 -3.90 -10.47 -1.60
N PRO A 101 -4.07 -11.80 -1.47
CA PRO A 101 -3.42 -12.74 -2.37
C PRO A 101 -4.04 -12.60 -3.76
N ILE A 102 -3.21 -12.72 -4.80
CA ILE A 102 -3.68 -12.76 -6.19
C ILE A 102 -3.71 -14.20 -6.69
N THR A 103 -4.75 -14.50 -7.46
CA THR A 103 -4.85 -15.77 -8.19
C THR A 103 -3.92 -15.77 -9.41
N GLU A 104 -3.65 -16.94 -9.95
CA GLU A 104 -2.81 -17.07 -11.15
C GLU A 104 -3.43 -16.40 -12.38
N ALA A 105 -4.77 -16.42 -12.49
CA ALA A 105 -5.51 -15.70 -13.54
C ALA A 105 -5.31 -14.17 -13.43
N GLN A 106 -5.42 -13.62 -12.21
CA GLN A 106 -5.17 -12.19 -11.96
C GLN A 106 -3.71 -11.83 -12.23
N TYR A 107 -2.77 -12.71 -11.88
CA TYR A 107 -1.36 -12.50 -12.20
C TYR A 107 -1.12 -12.49 -13.72
N ALA A 108 -1.68 -13.43 -14.47
CA ALA A 108 -1.55 -13.49 -15.92
C ALA A 108 -2.11 -12.22 -16.58
N ALA A 109 -3.27 -11.74 -16.09
CA ALA A 109 -3.84 -10.46 -16.51
C ALA A 109 -2.90 -9.28 -16.21
N MET A 110 -2.28 -9.22 -15.02
CA MET A 110 -1.30 -8.17 -14.66
C MET A 110 -0.01 -8.22 -15.49
N VAL A 111 0.38 -9.39 -15.98
CA VAL A 111 1.53 -9.55 -16.88
C VAL A 111 1.18 -9.10 -18.30
N ALA A 112 -0.05 -9.39 -18.74
CA ALA A 112 -0.55 -9.02 -20.06
C ALA A 112 -0.86 -7.51 -20.17
N ASP A 113 -1.45 -6.91 -19.12
CA ASP A 113 -1.74 -5.49 -19.05
C ASP A 113 -1.17 -4.87 -17.75
N PRO A 114 -0.07 -4.10 -17.82
CA PRO A 114 0.55 -3.44 -16.68
C PRO A 114 -0.21 -2.20 -16.18
N SER A 115 -1.54 -2.18 -16.35
CA SER A 115 -2.47 -1.20 -15.79
C SER A 115 -2.52 -1.30 -14.25
N PRO A 116 -3.03 -0.30 -13.50
CA PRO A 116 -2.66 -0.10 -12.12
C PRO A 116 -3.17 -1.22 -11.21
N TRP A 117 -2.26 -2.13 -10.89
CA TRP A 117 -2.21 -3.19 -9.86
C TRP A 117 -2.53 -2.76 -8.41
N ILE A 118 -3.03 -1.54 -8.26
CA ILE A 118 -3.29 -0.85 -7.01
C ILE A 118 -4.58 -0.09 -7.26
N GLY A 119 -5.69 -0.50 -6.67
CA GLY A 119 -7.00 0.09 -6.97
C GLY A 119 -8.12 -0.81 -6.51
N THR A 120 -9.34 -0.24 -6.47
CA THR A 120 -10.59 -0.90 -6.07
C THR A 120 -10.63 -2.34 -6.56
N PRO A 121 -11.04 -3.32 -5.73
CA PRO A 121 -11.24 -4.67 -6.21
C PRO A 121 -12.12 -4.57 -7.44
N GLU A 122 -11.52 -4.85 -8.59
CA GLU A 122 -12.28 -5.06 -9.81
C GLU A 122 -13.32 -6.11 -9.42
N PRO A 123 -14.62 -5.78 -9.47
CA PRO A 123 -15.64 -6.75 -9.11
C PRO A 123 -15.33 -7.96 -9.98
N ALA A 124 -15.14 -9.09 -9.31
CA ALA A 124 -14.91 -10.36 -9.96
C ALA A 124 -15.80 -10.42 -11.20
N ALA A 125 -15.20 -10.72 -12.35
CA ALA A 125 -15.88 -10.91 -13.62
C ALA A 125 -17.18 -11.71 -13.38
N GLU A 126 -18.29 -11.00 -13.29
CA GLU A 126 -19.65 -11.52 -13.23
C GLU A 126 -20.18 -11.33 -14.64
N GLY A 127 -20.09 -12.40 -15.45
CA GLY A 127 -20.53 -12.47 -16.85
C GLY A 127 -19.65 -11.65 -17.81
N ALA A 128 -18.94 -12.18 -18.79
CA ALA A 128 -19.44 -13.13 -19.79
C ALA A 128 -20.94 -12.90 -20.06
N GLU A 129 -21.31 -11.73 -20.56
CA GLU A 129 -22.44 -11.64 -21.47
C GLU A 129 -22.00 -12.30 -22.78
N PRO A 130 -22.50 -13.49 -23.14
CA PRO A 130 -22.47 -13.87 -24.54
C PRO A 130 -23.49 -12.96 -25.24
N ALA A 131 -23.03 -12.37 -26.34
CA ALA A 131 -23.92 -11.85 -27.35
C ALA A 131 -24.82 -13.01 -27.83
N GLU A 132 -26.10 -12.96 -27.52
CA GLU A 132 -27.17 -13.66 -28.24
C GLU A 132 -28.11 -12.54 -28.72
N SER A 133 -27.81 -11.92 -29.86
CA SER A 133 -28.37 -12.24 -31.18
C SER A 133 -29.90 -12.24 -31.20
N GLU A 134 -30.42 -11.16 -31.82
CA GLU A 134 -31.65 -11.10 -32.62
C GLU A 134 -32.31 -12.44 -32.96
N ASP A 135 -33.60 -12.57 -32.64
CA ASP A 135 -34.70 -12.82 -33.61
C ASP A 135 -36.04 -12.28 -33.07
#